data_AF-A0A2T4TU56-F1
#
_entry.id   AF-A0A2T4TU56-F1
#
_cell.length_a   1.000
_cell.length_b   1.000
_cell.length_c   1.000
_cell.angle_alpha   90.00
_cell.angle_beta   90.00
_cell.angle_gamma   90.00
#
_symmetry.space_group_name_H-M   'P 1'
#
loop_
_entity.id
_entity.type
_entity.pdbx_description
1 polymer ?
#
loop_
_entity_poly.entity_id
_entity_poly.type
_entity_poly.pdbx_seq_one_letter_code
_entity_poly.pdbx_strand_id
1 'polypeptide(L)'
;MVDSFLEVSKKMGKKYIRRVHKNMYDIPFGCICGILVDEVMMKKIAKLEYRFVSELKDLLINNKDRLEISSWGLAYPNCKQTTFRYIGLNTGQTIDDRINLIRNLIEIKRCEHLYETNLEWSMKNKEKLSAFAQKDMEMLGVGEE
;
A
#
# COMPACT_ATOMS: atom_id res chain seq x y z
N MET A 1 -31.56 -23.36 -10.14
CA MET A 1 -32.27 -22.35 -9.33
C MET A 1 -31.27 -21.26 -8.91
N VAL A 2 -30.64 -20.60 -9.90
CA VAL A 2 -29.50 -19.67 -9.71
C VAL A 2 -29.70 -18.48 -10.64
N ASP A 3 -30.86 -17.80 -10.56
CA ASP A 3 -31.15 -16.67 -11.46
C ASP A 3 -31.93 -15.52 -10.80
N SER A 4 -32.08 -15.48 -9.47
CA SER A 4 -32.87 -14.42 -8.81
C SER A 4 -32.05 -13.26 -8.22
N PHE A 5 -30.71 -13.35 -8.18
CA PHE A 5 -29.87 -12.34 -7.54
C PHE A 5 -29.14 -11.38 -8.51
N LEU A 6 -29.12 -11.68 -9.81
CA LEU A 6 -28.38 -10.89 -10.81
C LEU A 6 -29.23 -9.84 -11.55
N GLU A 7 -30.56 -9.89 -11.46
CA GLU A 7 -31.44 -8.96 -12.20
C GLU A 7 -31.94 -7.73 -11.42
N VAL A 8 -31.67 -7.62 -10.12
CA VAL A 8 -32.17 -6.47 -9.32
C VAL A 8 -31.23 -5.26 -9.33
N SER A 9 -30.00 -5.38 -9.86
CA SER A 9 -29.03 -4.26 -9.91
C SER A 9 -29.21 -3.33 -11.12
N LYS A 10 -30.06 -3.69 -12.09
CA LYS A 10 -30.41 -2.84 -13.23
C LYS A 10 -31.58 -1.92 -12.87
N LYS A 11 -31.35 -0.94 -11.98
CA LYS A 11 -32.01 0.39 -11.96
C LYS A 11 -31.65 1.16 -10.68
N MET A 12 -31.17 2.39 -10.89
CA MET A 12 -31.04 3.50 -9.94
C MET A 12 -29.76 3.60 -9.12
N GLY A 13 -29.20 4.81 -9.11
CA GLY A 13 -28.19 5.31 -8.17
C GLY A 13 -28.67 5.29 -6.72
N LYS A 14 -28.87 4.09 -6.17
CA LYS A 14 -29.15 3.89 -4.76
C LYS A 14 -27.84 3.86 -3.99
N LYS A 15 -27.77 4.72 -2.97
CA LYS A 15 -26.80 4.66 -1.87
C LYS A 15 -26.68 3.22 -1.38
N TYR A 16 -25.49 2.63 -1.48
CA TYR A 16 -25.17 1.43 -0.74
C TYR A 16 -23.71 1.47 -0.29
N ILE A 17 -23.48 0.98 0.92
CA ILE A 17 -22.17 0.63 1.45
C ILE A 17 -22.36 -0.76 2.03
N ARG A 18 -21.55 -1.71 1.61
CA ARG A 18 -21.57 -3.06 2.16
C ARG A 18 -20.17 -3.52 2.48
N ARG A 19 -20.02 -4.23 3.59
CA ARG A 19 -18.79 -4.94 3.89
C ARG A 19 -18.65 -6.14 2.96
N VAL A 20 -17.43 -6.40 2.50
CA VAL A 20 -17.09 -7.49 1.60
C VAL A 20 -16.13 -8.43 2.31
N HIS A 21 -16.54 -9.69 2.48
CA HIS A 21 -15.73 -10.74 3.08
C HIS A 21 -15.01 -11.54 1.97
N LYS A 22 -14.14 -10.87 1.23
CA LYS A 22 -13.28 -11.51 0.21
C LYS A 22 -11.83 -11.41 0.67
N ASN A 23 -11.05 -12.46 0.39
CA ASN A 23 -9.61 -12.45 0.57
C ASN A 23 -8.97 -11.59 -0.51
N MET A 24 -8.93 -10.28 -0.26
CA MET A 24 -8.28 -9.30 -1.12
C MET A 24 -7.03 -8.77 -0.42
N TYR A 25 -6.04 -8.39 -1.23
CA TYR A 25 -4.80 -7.81 -0.80
C TYR A 25 -4.62 -6.45 -1.47
N ASP A 26 -4.25 -5.44 -0.69
CA ASP A 26 -3.93 -4.10 -1.18
C ASP A 26 -2.46 -4.00 -1.53
N ILE A 27 -2.22 -3.38 -2.68
CA ILE A 27 -0.92 -2.94 -3.15
C ILE A 27 -0.99 -1.41 -3.23
N PRO A 28 -0.47 -0.69 -2.23
CA PRO A 28 -0.60 0.76 -2.14
C PRO A 28 0.31 1.46 -3.16
N PHE A 29 -0.19 2.54 -3.72
CA PHE A 29 0.54 3.48 -4.57
C PHE A 29 0.45 4.87 -3.93
N GLY A 30 1.51 5.27 -3.22
CA GLY A 30 1.50 6.50 -2.43
C GLY A 30 0.64 6.37 -1.17
N CYS A 31 0.03 7.47 -0.73
CA CYS A 31 -0.57 7.53 0.62
C CYS A 31 -2.07 7.22 0.67
N ILE A 32 -2.80 7.25 -0.45
CA ILE A 32 -4.28 7.26 -0.44
C ILE A 32 -4.94 6.36 -1.49
N CYS A 33 -4.16 5.64 -2.30
CA CYS A 33 -4.71 4.76 -3.33
C CYS A 33 -3.84 3.51 -3.51
N GLY A 34 -4.41 2.51 -4.18
CA GLY A 34 -3.81 1.19 -4.35
C GLY A 34 -4.57 0.36 -5.38
N ILE A 35 -4.10 -0.86 -5.60
CA ILE A 35 -4.81 -1.87 -6.39
C ILE A 35 -5.13 -3.05 -5.47
N LEU A 36 -6.40 -3.46 -5.51
CA LEU A 36 -6.84 -4.68 -4.84
C LEU A 36 -6.64 -5.88 -5.76
N VAL A 37 -5.97 -6.90 -5.25
CA VAL A 37 -5.73 -8.17 -5.95
C VAL A 37 -6.26 -9.34 -5.14
N ASP A 38 -6.62 -10.43 -5.81
CA ASP A 38 -6.92 -11.68 -5.14
C ASP A 38 -5.64 -12.40 -4.67
N GLU A 39 -5.82 -13.48 -3.90
CA GLU A 39 -4.72 -14.27 -3.36
C GLU A 39 -3.82 -14.89 -4.45
N VAL A 40 -4.39 -15.29 -5.58
CA VAL A 40 -3.65 -15.92 -6.68
C VAL A 40 -2.70 -14.91 -7.31
N MET A 41 -3.18 -13.70 -7.56
CA MET A 41 -2.40 -12.59 -8.08
C MET A 41 -1.37 -12.11 -7.05
N MET A 42 -1.75 -11.98 -5.77
CA MET A 42 -0.81 -11.64 -4.70
C MET A 42 0.40 -12.60 -4.68
N LYS A 43 0.16 -13.92 -4.71
CA LYS A 43 1.24 -14.92 -4.69
C LYS A 43 2.18 -14.80 -5.89
N LYS A 44 1.64 -14.49 -7.08
CA LYS A 44 2.45 -14.24 -8.29
C LYS A 44 3.31 -12.99 -8.13
N ILE A 45 2.75 -11.93 -7.56
CA ILE A 45 3.46 -10.66 -7.32
C ILE A 45 4.56 -10.84 -6.28
N ALA A 46 4.28 -11.51 -5.16
CA ALA A 46 5.27 -11.82 -4.13
C ALA A 46 6.46 -12.64 -4.70
N LYS A 47 6.18 -13.60 -5.60
CA LYS A 47 7.23 -14.35 -6.30
C LYS A 47 8.05 -13.47 -7.26
N LEU A 48 7.38 -12.57 -7.98
CA LEU A 48 8.05 -11.61 -8.88
C LEU A 48 8.97 -10.68 -8.10
N GLU A 49 8.45 -10.11 -7.02
CA GLU A 49 9.18 -9.23 -6.11
C GLU A 49 10.41 -9.92 -5.51
N TYR A 50 10.26 -11.15 -5.02
CA TYR A 50 11.38 -11.91 -4.49
C TYR A 50 12.53 -12.04 -5.50
N ARG A 51 12.21 -12.40 -6.75
CA ARG A 51 13.22 -12.50 -7.82
C ARG A 51 13.86 -11.13 -8.10
N PHE A 52 13.05 -10.09 -8.23
CA PHE A 52 13.54 -8.75 -8.49
C PHE A 52 14.47 -8.24 -7.38
N VAL A 53 14.09 -8.42 -6.11
CA VAL A 53 14.92 -8.05 -4.96
C VAL A 53 16.23 -8.83 -4.94
N SER A 54 16.19 -10.14 -5.24
CA SER A 54 17.40 -10.96 -5.32
C SER A 54 18.34 -10.46 -6.41
N GLU A 55 17.83 -10.32 -7.64
CA GLU A 55 18.61 -9.86 -8.80
C GLU A 55 19.17 -8.45 -8.59
N LEU A 56 18.40 -7.55 -7.97
CA LEU A 56 18.85 -6.20 -7.63
C LEU A 56 19.98 -6.23 -6.60
N LYS A 57 19.87 -7.05 -5.55
CA LYS A 57 20.94 -7.19 -4.55
C LYS A 57 22.22 -7.72 -5.18
N ASP A 58 22.12 -8.76 -6.00
CA ASP A 58 23.27 -9.34 -6.68
C ASP A 58 23.94 -8.31 -7.60
N LEU A 59 23.15 -7.54 -8.35
CA LEU A 59 23.67 -6.46 -9.19
C LEU A 59 24.43 -5.41 -8.39
N LEU A 60 23.88 -4.95 -7.26
CA LEU A 60 24.50 -3.94 -6.40
C LEU A 60 25.78 -4.47 -5.73
N ILE A 61 25.75 -5.70 -5.22
CA ILE A 61 26.90 -6.36 -4.59
C ILE A 61 28.06 -6.52 -5.58
N ASN A 62 27.76 -6.84 -6.84
CA ASN A 62 28.77 -7.03 -7.89
C ASN A 62 29.34 -5.72 -8.45
N ASN A 63 28.76 -4.56 -8.10
CA ASN A 63 29.17 -3.25 -8.60
C ASN A 63 29.43 -2.24 -7.47
N LYS A 64 29.86 -2.72 -6.29
CA LYS A 64 30.07 -1.89 -5.08
C LYS A 64 31.02 -0.71 -5.30
N ASP A 65 32.03 -0.90 -6.13
CA ASP A 65 33.01 0.12 -6.52
C ASP A 65 32.37 1.33 -7.24
N ARG A 66 31.14 1.16 -7.74
CA ARG A 66 30.36 2.19 -8.43
C ARG A 66 29.27 2.80 -7.53
N LEU A 67 29.22 2.44 -6.25
CA LEU A 67 28.19 2.87 -5.31
C LEU A 67 28.75 3.85 -4.28
N GLU A 68 27.90 4.82 -3.94
CA GLU A 68 28.18 5.81 -2.88
C GLU A 68 27.12 5.70 -1.78
N ILE A 69 27.57 5.83 -0.53
CA ILE A 69 26.63 5.91 0.59
C ILE A 69 26.03 7.31 0.62
N SER A 70 24.71 7.39 0.36
CA SER A 70 23.96 8.63 0.51
C SER A 70 23.19 8.68 1.83
N SER A 71 23.19 9.85 2.45
CA SER A 71 22.33 10.21 3.59
C SER A 71 21.54 11.47 3.21
N TRP A 72 20.45 11.75 3.92
CA TRP A 72 19.62 12.92 3.65
C TRP A 72 19.21 13.62 4.95
N GLY A 73 18.82 14.89 4.84
CA GLY A 73 18.30 15.67 5.94
C GLY A 73 17.30 16.72 5.47
N LEU A 74 16.74 17.46 6.44
CA LEU A 74 15.78 18.53 6.20
C LEU A 74 16.46 19.89 6.39
N ALA A 75 16.20 20.82 5.49
CA ALA A 75 16.49 22.24 5.62
C ALA A 75 15.19 23.04 5.47
N TYR A 76 15.18 24.27 5.99
CA TYR A 76 14.01 25.15 5.96
C TYR A 76 14.32 26.52 5.33
N PRO A 77 14.83 26.59 4.09
CA PRO A 77 15.03 27.87 3.42
C PRO A 77 13.69 28.60 3.26
N ASN A 78 13.62 29.86 3.69
CA ASN A 78 12.40 30.69 3.61
C ASN A 78 11.16 30.03 4.23
N CYS A 79 11.33 29.36 5.38
CA CYS A 79 10.25 28.63 6.07
C CYS A 79 9.64 27.47 5.24
N LYS A 80 10.29 27.03 4.17
CA LYS A 80 9.85 25.90 3.33
C LYS A 80 10.73 24.68 3.60
N GLN A 81 10.12 23.60 4.08
CA GLN A 81 10.80 22.33 4.26
C GLN A 81 11.30 21.79 2.91
N THR A 82 12.60 21.54 2.83
CA THR A 82 13.31 21.03 1.65
C THR A 82 14.25 19.92 2.08
N THR A 83 14.37 18.86 1.27
CA THR A 83 15.34 17.79 1.52
C THR A 83 16.65 18.08 0.80
N PHE A 84 17.77 17.77 1.42
CA PHE A 84 19.08 17.74 0.77
C PHE A 84 19.74 16.39 1.02
N ARG A 85 20.80 16.07 0.26
CA ARG A 85 21.54 14.80 0.38
C ARG A 85 23.03 15.05 0.59
N TYR A 86 23.67 14.16 1.31
CA TYR A 86 25.12 14.13 1.53
C TYR A 86 25.68 12.79 1.08
N ILE A 87 26.90 12.81 0.55
CA ILE A 87 27.73 11.62 0.34
C ILE A 87 28.76 11.58 1.47
N GLY A 88 29.06 10.37 1.99
CA GLY A 88 30.17 10.18 2.93
C GLY A 88 29.89 10.56 4.40
N LEU A 89 28.63 10.81 4.78
CA LEU A 89 28.27 10.90 6.19
C LEU A 89 28.41 9.51 6.83
N ASN A 90 29.37 9.35 7.74
CA ASN A 90 29.58 8.08 8.44
C ASN A 90 28.44 7.81 9.42
N THR A 91 27.54 6.89 9.05
CA THR A 91 26.43 6.44 9.90
C THR A 91 26.74 5.12 10.62
N GLY A 92 28.00 4.63 10.56
CA GLY A 92 28.38 3.31 11.05
C GLY A 92 27.86 2.14 10.20
N GLN A 93 27.14 2.41 9.11
CA GLN A 93 26.62 1.41 8.18
C GLN A 93 27.47 1.35 6.92
N THR A 94 27.81 0.13 6.50
CA THR A 94 28.50 -0.14 5.23
C THR A 94 27.53 -0.13 4.04
N ILE A 95 28.07 -0.17 2.81
CA ILE A 95 27.27 -0.38 1.60
C ILE A 95 26.51 -1.72 1.69
N ASP A 96 27.15 -2.76 2.22
CA ASP A 96 26.55 -4.09 2.40
C ASP A 96 25.36 -4.06 3.36
N ASP A 97 25.49 -3.37 4.49
CA ASP A 97 24.39 -3.21 5.43
C ASP A 97 23.19 -2.57 4.74
N ARG A 98 23.41 -1.54 3.92
CA ARG A 98 22.36 -0.82 3.19
C ARG A 98 21.72 -1.64 2.07
N ILE A 99 22.50 -2.43 1.33
CA ILE A 99 21.94 -3.37 0.33
C ILE A 99 21.07 -4.42 1.03
N ASN A 100 21.48 -4.90 2.20
CA ASN A 100 20.71 -5.87 2.98
C ASN A 100 19.39 -5.32 3.56
N LEU A 101 19.28 -3.99 3.69
CA LEU A 101 18.02 -3.33 4.03
C LEU A 101 16.99 -3.35 2.91
N ILE A 102 17.38 -3.63 1.65
CA ILE A 102 16.43 -3.83 0.56
C ILE A 102 15.59 -5.07 0.90
N ARG A 103 14.37 -4.81 1.36
CA ARG A 103 13.37 -5.80 1.73
C ARG A 103 12.05 -5.31 1.17
N ASN A 104 11.28 -6.23 0.61
CA ASN A 104 9.91 -6.03 0.14
C ASN A 104 9.64 -4.63 -0.46
N LEU A 105 10.07 -4.41 -1.71
CA LEU A 105 9.85 -3.16 -2.43
C LEU A 105 8.38 -2.85 -2.72
N ILE A 106 7.54 -3.90 -2.71
CA ILE A 106 6.11 -3.84 -2.89
C ILE A 106 5.49 -4.25 -1.55
N GLU A 107 4.86 -3.29 -0.88
CA GLU A 107 4.07 -3.61 0.29
C GLU A 107 2.79 -4.31 -0.16
N ILE A 108 2.52 -5.52 0.35
CA ILE A 108 1.27 -6.24 0.07
C ILE A 108 0.61 -6.58 1.39
N LYS A 109 -0.57 -6.02 1.65
CA LYS A 109 -1.32 -6.18 2.90
C LYS A 109 -2.66 -6.83 2.65
N ARG A 110 -3.06 -7.76 3.52
CA ARG A 110 -4.43 -8.30 3.47
C ARG A 110 -5.42 -7.19 3.87
N CYS A 111 -6.51 -7.05 3.13
CA CYS A 111 -7.59 -6.12 3.48
C CYS A 111 -8.57 -6.80 4.45
N GLU A 112 -8.50 -6.46 5.73
CA GLU A 112 -9.41 -6.99 6.75
C GLU A 112 -10.78 -6.29 6.76
N HIS A 113 -10.78 -5.01 6.41
CA HIS A 113 -11.96 -4.15 6.37
C HIS A 113 -12.18 -3.61 4.95
N LEU A 114 -12.78 -4.43 4.10
CA LEU A 114 -13.11 -4.06 2.73
C LEU A 114 -14.59 -3.68 2.59
N TYR A 115 -14.85 -2.53 1.96
CA TYR A 115 -16.19 -2.05 1.70
C TYR A 115 -16.40 -1.79 0.21
N GLU A 116 -17.55 -2.18 -0.30
CA GLU A 116 -18.00 -1.87 -1.66
C GLU A 116 -19.11 -0.82 -1.60
N THR A 117 -19.03 0.17 -2.49
CA THR A 117 -19.95 1.29 -2.52
C THR A 117 -20.19 1.77 -3.95
N ASN A 118 -21.26 2.54 -4.15
CA ASN A 118 -21.48 3.28 -5.38
C ASN A 118 -20.49 4.45 -5.47
N LEU A 119 -19.66 4.47 -6.53
CA LEU A 119 -18.61 5.46 -6.74
C LEU A 119 -19.13 6.90 -6.75
N GLU A 120 -20.21 7.17 -7.49
CA GLU A 120 -20.76 8.53 -7.60
C GLU A 120 -21.26 9.03 -6.24
N TRP A 121 -21.94 8.16 -5.49
CA TRP A 121 -22.44 8.48 -4.16
C TRP A 121 -21.29 8.70 -3.17
N SER A 122 -20.28 7.83 -3.16
CA SER A 122 -19.15 7.89 -2.22
C SER A 122 -18.29 9.12 -2.44
N MET A 123 -18.07 9.53 -3.69
CA MET A 123 -17.38 10.79 -4.01
C MET A 123 -18.08 12.01 -3.41
N LYS A 124 -19.42 12.02 -3.41
CA LYS A 124 -20.23 13.12 -2.86
C LYS A 124 -20.44 13.01 -1.34
N ASN A 125 -20.13 11.88 -0.70
CA ASN A 125 -20.46 11.59 0.69
C ASN A 125 -19.29 10.95 1.47
N LYS A 126 -18.05 11.37 1.21
CA LYS A 126 -16.84 10.80 1.82
C LYS A 126 -16.91 10.72 3.35
N GLU A 127 -17.33 11.80 4.01
CA GLU A 127 -17.45 11.85 5.48
C GLU A 127 -18.42 10.80 6.02
N LYS A 128 -19.54 10.55 5.34
CA LYS A 128 -20.52 9.52 5.73
C LYS A 128 -19.97 8.11 5.52
N LEU A 129 -19.15 7.91 4.49
CA LEU A 129 -18.46 6.64 4.26
C LEU A 129 -17.45 6.37 5.38
N SER A 130 -16.64 7.37 5.74
CA SER A 130 -15.69 7.27 6.85
C SER A 130 -16.40 7.01 8.18
N ALA A 131 -17.47 7.74 8.50
CA ALA A 131 -18.24 7.53 9.72
C ALA A 131 -18.88 6.14 9.80
N PHE A 132 -19.35 5.60 8.67
CA PHE A 132 -19.83 4.23 8.60
C PHE A 132 -18.73 3.21 8.91
N ALA A 133 -17.56 3.35 8.26
CA ALA A 133 -16.44 2.43 8.45
C ALA A 133 -15.90 2.49 9.89
N GLN A 134 -15.80 3.68 10.48
CA GLN A 134 -15.40 3.89 11.87
C GLN A 134 -16.32 3.13 12.83
N LYS A 135 -17.64 3.31 12.69
CA LYS A 135 -18.63 2.63 13.54
C LYS A 135 -18.58 1.10 13.37
N ASP A 136 -18.41 0.60 12.15
CA ASP A 136 -18.26 -0.84 11.91
C ASP A 136 -17.02 -1.41 12.61
N MET A 137 -15.88 -0.72 12.52
CA MET A 137 -14.63 -1.11 13.18
C MET A 137 -14.76 -1.10 14.72
N GLU A 138 -15.38 -0.07 15.29
CA GLU A 138 -15.66 0.02 16.74
C GLU A 138 -16.54 -1.14 17.22
N MET A 139 -17.58 -1.50 16.46
CA MET A 139 -18.46 -2.64 16.81
C MET A 139 -17.75 -3.99 16.77
N LEU A 140 -16.68 -4.12 15.98
CA LEU A 140 -15.87 -5.34 15.91
C LEU A 140 -14.84 -5.44 17.04
N GLY A 141 -14.74 -4.42 17.90
CA GLY A 141 -13.73 -4.37 18.95
C GLY A 141 -12.31 -4.20 18.41
N VAL A 142 -12.16 -3.70 17.17
CA VAL A 142 -10.84 -3.35 16.63
C VAL A 142 -10.46 -1.98 17.19
N GLY A 143 -10.19 -1.97 18.48
CA GLY A 143 -9.57 -0.88 19.21
C GLY A 143 -8.28 -1.40 19.81
N GLU A 144 -7.16 -1.03 19.19
CA GLU A 144 -5.79 -1.10 19.71
C GLU A 144 -5.30 -2.50 20.17
N GLU A 145 -4.60 -3.21 19.28
CA GLU A 145 -3.41 -4.00 19.64
C GLU A 145 -2.18 -3.44 18.91
#